data_AF-A0A7Y0L525-F1
#
_entry.id   AF-A0A7Y0L525-F1
#
_cell.length_a   1.000
_cell.length_b   1.000
_cell.length_c   1.000
_cell.angle_alpha   90.00
_cell.angle_beta   90.00
_cell.angle_gamma   90.00
#
_symmetry.space_group_name_H-M   'P 1'
#
loop_
_entity.id
_entity.type
_entity.pdbx_description
1 polymer ?
#
loop_
_entity_poly.entity_id
_entity_poly.type
_entity_poly.pdbx_seq_one_letter_code
_entity_poly.pdbx_strand_id
1 'polypeptide(L)'
;MEFNTRTTALSQICLCGQKHKKRLSDRIHACGCGVTMQRDLFSDYLARFVDDDALQVAKAAEPWPGAEPLLRTAWQQAIQNQPASGRQPPSSFGRYPSDPSQSGSSEKENLPEPKAADAVTSAQAGVRVAESVKV
;
A
#
# COMPACT_ATOMS: atom_id res chain seq x y z
N MET A 1 -4.93 -24.75 7.49
CA MET A 1 -4.48 -24.46 8.87
C MET A 1 -5.70 -24.01 9.63
N GLU A 2 -5.96 -24.61 10.78
CA GLU A 2 -7.13 -24.32 11.61
C GLU A 2 -6.65 -24.07 13.03
N PHE A 3 -7.22 -23.05 13.67
CA PHE A 3 -6.93 -22.68 15.05
C PHE A 3 -8.16 -22.00 15.66
N ASN A 4 -8.24 -22.03 16.99
CA ASN A 4 -9.36 -21.48 17.71
C ASN A 4 -9.39 -19.94 17.58
N THR A 5 -10.47 -19.43 17.00
CA THR A 5 -10.63 -18.00 16.71
C THR A 5 -10.85 -17.14 17.95
N ARG A 6 -11.31 -17.73 19.06
CA ARG A 6 -11.51 -17.02 20.34
C ARG A 6 -10.21 -16.85 21.11
N THR A 7 -9.34 -17.86 21.10
CA THR A 7 -8.05 -17.82 21.79
C THR A 7 -7.04 -16.96 21.02
N THR A 8 -6.92 -17.19 19.71
CA THR A 8 -5.97 -16.45 18.85
C THR A 8 -6.37 -15.00 18.61
N ALA A 9 -7.67 -14.72 18.43
CA ALA A 9 -8.22 -13.38 18.25
C ALA A 9 -7.43 -12.49 17.27
N LEU A 10 -6.95 -13.04 16.16
CA LEU A 10 -5.99 -12.39 15.24
C LEU A 10 -6.45 -11.06 14.65
N SER A 11 -7.77 -10.87 14.52
CA SER A 11 -8.35 -9.61 14.06
C SER A 11 -8.25 -8.47 15.09
N GLN A 12 -7.96 -8.78 16.35
CA GLN A 12 -7.96 -7.86 17.49
C GLN A 12 -6.55 -7.61 18.04
N ILE A 13 -5.65 -8.59 17.97
CA ILE A 13 -4.29 -8.50 18.52
C ILE A 13 -3.35 -7.78 17.54
N CYS A 14 -2.43 -6.98 18.06
CA CYS A 14 -1.35 -6.32 17.32
C CYS A 14 0.01 -6.96 17.63
N LEU A 15 1.02 -6.66 16.82
CA LEU A 15 2.43 -7.05 17.04
C LEU A 15 3.04 -6.46 18.32
N CYS A 16 2.46 -5.39 18.87
CA CYS A 16 2.84 -4.88 20.19
C CYS A 16 2.22 -5.68 21.35
N GLY A 17 1.46 -6.73 21.06
CA GLY A 17 0.77 -7.58 22.04
C GLY A 17 -0.56 -7.01 22.55
N GLN A 18 -0.90 -5.77 22.21
CA GLN A 18 -2.18 -5.18 22.61
C GLN A 18 -3.35 -5.80 21.86
N LYS A 19 -4.45 -6.02 22.58
CA LYS A 19 -5.71 -6.52 22.03
C LYS A 19 -6.75 -5.42 22.03
N HIS A 20 -7.28 -5.08 20.86
CA HIS A 20 -8.30 -4.06 20.69
C HIS A 20 -9.59 -4.69 20.15
N LYS A 21 -10.72 -4.48 20.85
CA LYS A 21 -12.03 -4.81 20.30
C LYS A 21 -12.29 -3.94 19.07
N LYS A 22 -12.72 -4.56 17.98
CA LYS A 22 -13.04 -3.90 16.71
C LYS A 22 -14.46 -4.26 16.29
N ARG A 23 -15.15 -3.36 15.63
CA ARG A 23 -16.41 -3.68 14.96
C ARG A 23 -16.12 -4.53 13.73
N LEU A 24 -17.08 -5.35 13.30
CA LEU A 24 -16.93 -6.16 12.09
C LEU A 24 -16.69 -5.29 10.84
N SER A 25 -17.23 -4.07 10.83
CA SER A 25 -17.02 -3.03 9.81
C SER A 25 -15.61 -2.45 9.77
N ASP A 26 -14.80 -2.63 10.81
CA ASP A 26 -13.48 -2.02 10.89
C ASP A 26 -12.49 -2.91 10.13
N ARG A 27 -12.23 -2.57 8.87
CA ARG A 27 -11.40 -3.35 7.94
C ARG A 27 -9.93 -2.95 7.95
N ILE A 28 -9.59 -1.96 8.76
CA ILE A 28 -8.23 -1.46 8.94
C ILE A 28 -7.81 -1.76 10.37
N HIS A 29 -6.72 -2.49 10.52
CA HIS A 29 -6.00 -2.58 11.77
C HIS A 29 -5.16 -1.30 11.91
N ALA A 30 -5.59 -0.37 12.77
CA ALA A 30 -4.75 0.74 13.24
C ALA A 30 -4.50 0.54 14.74
N CYS A 31 -3.23 0.53 15.14
CA CYS A 31 -2.80 0.40 16.53
C CYS A 31 -1.98 1.63 16.95
N GLY A 32 -2.06 2.01 18.23
CA GLY A 32 -1.27 3.11 18.78
C GLY A 32 0.24 2.91 18.71
N CYS A 33 0.72 1.69 18.44
CA CYS A 33 2.14 1.41 18.21
C CYS A 33 2.61 1.74 16.78
N GLY A 34 1.74 2.24 15.91
CA GLY A 34 2.07 2.66 14.54
C GLY A 34 1.71 1.65 13.45
N VAL A 35 1.42 0.39 13.79
CA VAL A 35 1.01 -0.61 12.78
C VAL A 35 -0.34 -0.22 12.19
N THR A 36 -0.34 0.01 10.87
CA THR A 36 -1.55 0.29 10.07
C THR A 36 -1.59 -0.63 8.85
N MET A 37 -2.57 -1.53 8.78
CA MET A 37 -2.69 -2.52 7.70
C MET A 37 -4.15 -2.95 7.49
N GLN A 38 -4.48 -3.46 6.30
CA GLN A 38 -5.77 -4.13 6.07
C GLN A 38 -5.91 -5.30 7.06
N ARG A 39 -7.04 -5.38 7.75
CA ARG A 39 -7.22 -6.27 8.91
C ARG A 39 -7.09 -7.75 8.57
N ASP A 40 -7.62 -8.16 7.42
CA ASP A 40 -7.64 -9.55 6.98
C ASP A 40 -6.25 -9.98 6.46
N LEU A 41 -5.53 -9.13 5.70
CA LEU A 41 -4.12 -9.34 5.34
C LEU A 41 -3.23 -9.44 6.58
N PHE A 42 -3.46 -8.56 7.55
CA PHE A 42 -2.72 -8.60 8.80
C PHE A 42 -3.04 -9.85 9.62
N SER A 43 -4.31 -10.27 9.67
CA SER A 43 -4.71 -11.51 10.36
C SER A 43 -4.11 -12.75 9.69
N ASP A 44 -4.04 -12.79 8.37
CA ASP A 44 -3.40 -13.87 7.61
C ASP A 44 -1.89 -13.92 7.87
N TYR A 45 -1.23 -12.76 7.90
CA TYR A 45 0.17 -12.68 8.32
C TYR A 45 0.39 -13.25 9.72
N LEU A 46 -0.43 -12.85 10.70
CA LEU A 46 -0.33 -13.34 12.08
C LEU A 46 -0.63 -14.83 12.20
N ALA A 47 -1.51 -15.38 11.35
CA ALA A 47 -1.86 -16.80 11.35
C ALA A 47 -0.64 -17.72 11.14
N ARG A 48 0.39 -17.23 10.44
CA ARG A 48 1.66 -17.95 10.20
C ARG A 48 2.48 -18.17 11.47
N PHE A 49 2.17 -17.44 12.54
CA PHE A 49 2.87 -17.47 13.83
C PHE A 49 1.97 -17.97 14.97
N VAL A 50 0.87 -18.65 14.64
CA VAL A 50 0.07 -19.38 15.63
C VAL A 50 0.72 -20.72 15.91
N ASP A 51 0.95 -21.01 17.18
CA ASP A 51 1.48 -22.26 17.68
C ASP A 51 0.64 -22.69 18.89
N ASP A 52 0.14 -23.92 18.87
CA ASP A 52 -0.79 -24.47 19.89
C ASP A 52 -1.94 -23.52 20.27
N ASP A 53 -2.71 -23.05 19.27
CA ASP A 53 -3.84 -22.11 19.43
C ASP A 53 -3.48 -20.75 20.07
N ALA A 54 -2.18 -20.42 20.16
CA ALA A 54 -1.66 -19.18 20.71
C ALA A 54 -0.80 -18.42 19.70
N LEU A 55 -1.05 -17.11 19.56
CA LEU A 55 -0.23 -16.24 18.72
C LEU A 55 1.13 -15.98 19.38
N GLN A 56 2.20 -16.34 18.68
CA GLN A 56 3.58 -16.08 19.10
C GLN A 56 4.01 -14.67 18.65
N VAL A 57 3.57 -13.65 19.39
CA VAL A 57 3.74 -12.22 19.03
C VAL A 57 5.21 -11.86 18.76
N ALA A 58 6.13 -12.32 19.60
CA ALA A 58 7.56 -12.04 19.42
C ALA A 58 8.10 -12.61 18.09
N LYS A 59 7.73 -13.85 17.74
CA LYS A 59 8.10 -14.47 16.46
C LYS A 59 7.47 -13.75 15.27
N ALA A 60 6.25 -13.24 15.43
CA ALA A 60 5.56 -12.47 14.40
C ALA A 60 6.16 -11.07 14.21
N ALA A 61 6.73 -10.47 15.25
CA ALA A 61 7.31 -9.13 15.19
C ALA A 61 8.66 -9.10 14.46
N GLU A 62 9.45 -10.17 14.56
CA GLU A 62 10.79 -10.26 13.98
C GLU A 62 10.82 -10.06 12.44
N PRO A 63 10.02 -10.77 11.62
CA PRO A 63 10.02 -10.57 10.17
C PRO A 63 9.12 -9.42 9.71
N TRP A 64 8.41 -8.74 10.61
CA TRP A 64 7.45 -7.69 10.25
C TRP A 64 8.05 -6.56 9.41
N PRO A 65 9.24 -6.00 9.72
CA PRO A 65 9.82 -4.92 8.92
C PRO A 65 10.02 -5.27 7.44
N GLY A 66 10.26 -6.56 7.13
CA GLY A 66 10.36 -7.05 5.75
C GLY A 66 9.02 -7.40 5.12
N ALA A 67 8.06 -7.89 5.91
CA ALA A 67 6.73 -8.27 5.43
C ALA A 67 5.81 -7.07 5.18
N GLU A 68 5.91 -6.02 6.01
CA GLU A 68 5.02 -4.86 5.96
C GLU A 68 4.96 -4.19 4.58
N PRO A 69 6.10 -3.87 3.92
CA PRO A 69 6.06 -3.22 2.61
C PRO A 69 5.37 -4.09 1.55
N LEU A 70 5.59 -5.40 1.58
CA LEU A 70 4.98 -6.36 0.64
C LEU A 70 3.46 -6.41 0.81
N LEU A 71 2.99 -6.52 2.05
CA LEU A 71 1.56 -6.52 2.37
C LEU A 71 0.91 -5.17 2.02
N ARG A 72 1.62 -4.06 2.24
CA ARG A 72 1.16 -2.72 1.86
C ARG A 72 1.00 -2.59 0.35
N THR A 73 1.99 -3.02 -0.44
CA THR A 73 1.91 -3.03 -1.90
C THR A 73 0.78 -3.92 -2.38
N ALA A 74 0.62 -5.12 -1.81
CA ALA A 74 -0.50 -6.00 -2.15
C ALA A 74 -1.86 -5.37 -1.86
N TRP A 75 -2.00 -4.67 -0.72
CA TRP A 75 -3.22 -3.94 -0.38
C TRP A 75 -3.51 -2.81 -1.38
N GLN A 76 -2.51 -2.00 -1.73
CA GLN A 76 -2.64 -0.92 -2.71
C GLN A 76 -3.05 -1.46 -4.08
N GLN A 77 -2.37 -2.50 -4.56
CA GLN A 77 -2.68 -3.15 -5.84
C GLN A 77 -4.09 -3.74 -5.84
N ALA A 78 -4.52 -4.39 -4.75
CA ALA A 78 -5.86 -4.94 -4.64
C ALA A 78 -6.96 -3.87 -4.74
N ILE A 79 -6.67 -2.62 -4.36
CA ILE A 79 -7.59 -1.49 -4.47
C ILE A 79 -7.55 -0.84 -5.86
N GLN A 80 -6.37 -0.70 -6.43
CA GLN A 80 -6.15 0.05 -7.68
C GLN A 80 -6.38 -0.77 -8.94
N ASN A 81 -6.02 -2.06 -8.90
CA ASN A 81 -6.08 -2.91 -10.08
C ASN A 81 -7.51 -3.34 -10.35
N GLN A 82 -7.92 -3.26 -11.61
CA GLN A 82 -9.13 -3.95 -12.05
C GLN A 82 -8.85 -5.45 -12.01
N PRO A 83 -9.61 -6.25 -11.24
CA PRO A 83 -9.46 -7.68 -11.30
C PRO A 83 -9.89 -8.19 -12.67
N ALA A 84 -9.45 -9.39 -13.05
CA ALA A 84 -9.81 -10.02 -14.32
C ALA A 84 -11.34 -10.16 -14.53
N SER A 85 -12.13 -10.10 -13.46
CA SER A 85 -13.59 -10.08 -13.51
C SER A 85 -14.20 -8.71 -13.90
N GLY A 86 -13.38 -7.66 -14.03
CA GLY A 86 -13.80 -6.28 -14.31
C GLY A 86 -14.50 -5.57 -13.14
N ARG A 87 -14.68 -6.22 -11.99
CA ARG A 87 -15.42 -5.67 -10.85
C ARG A 87 -14.49 -4.95 -9.88
N GLN A 88 -14.83 -3.73 -9.49
CA GLN A 88 -14.07 -3.05 -8.42
C GLN A 88 -14.14 -3.83 -7.10
N PRO A 89 -13.09 -3.82 -6.27
CA PRO A 89 -13.14 -4.42 -4.94
C PRO A 89 -14.26 -3.77 -4.12
N PRO A 90 -14.99 -4.55 -3.30
CA PRO A 90 -16.10 -4.02 -2.54
C PRO A 90 -15.59 -3.00 -1.52
N SER A 91 -16.40 -1.98 -1.21
CA SER A 91 -16.07 -0.99 -0.17
C SER A 91 -15.77 -1.64 1.20
N SER A 92 -16.32 -2.83 1.43
CA SER A 92 -16.09 -3.66 2.61
C SER A 92 -14.70 -4.29 2.69
N PHE A 93 -13.83 -4.18 1.68
CA PHE A 93 -12.45 -4.64 1.75
C PHE A 93 -11.55 -3.72 2.59
N GLY A 94 -11.98 -2.47 2.81
CA GLY A 94 -11.20 -1.44 3.49
C GLY A 94 -10.29 -0.71 2.51
N ARG A 95 -10.53 0.60 2.37
CA ARG A 95 -9.68 1.46 1.55
C ARG A 95 -8.40 1.75 2.31
N TYR A 96 -7.28 1.76 1.59
CA TYR A 96 -6.04 2.33 2.10
C TYR A 96 -6.35 3.76 2.58
N PRO A 97 -5.92 4.18 3.78
CA PRO A 97 -6.02 5.58 4.18
C PRO A 97 -5.27 6.41 3.15
N SER A 98 -6.01 7.03 2.23
CA SER A 98 -5.43 8.02 1.34
C SER A 98 -4.95 9.16 2.22
N ASP A 99 -3.66 9.49 2.14
CA ASP A 99 -3.16 10.76 2.65
C ASP A 99 -4.10 11.89 2.18
N PRO A 100 -4.47 12.88 3.01
CA PRO A 100 -5.45 13.92 2.65
C PRO A 100 -5.07 14.87 1.49
N SER A 101 -4.17 14.49 0.59
CA SER A 101 -3.79 15.33 -0.54
C SER A 101 -3.41 14.46 -1.72
N GLN A 102 -4.34 14.36 -2.67
CA GLN A 102 -4.18 14.43 -4.13
C GLN A 102 -5.45 13.82 -4.74
N SER A 103 -6.58 14.52 -4.56
CA SER A 103 -7.72 14.35 -5.45
C SER A 103 -7.28 14.79 -6.84
N GLY A 104 -6.76 13.85 -7.63
CA GLY A 104 -6.58 14.03 -9.06
C GLY A 104 -7.96 14.14 -9.70
N SER A 105 -8.42 15.38 -9.90
CA SER A 105 -9.50 15.66 -10.83
C SER A 105 -9.06 15.23 -12.21
N SER A 106 -9.69 14.20 -12.78
CA SER A 106 -9.65 13.97 -14.22
C SER A 106 -10.35 15.13 -14.91
N GLU A 107 -9.60 16.17 -15.23
CA GLU A 107 -9.99 17.08 -16.28
C GLU A 107 -9.88 16.30 -17.58
N LYS A 108 -11.05 16.00 -18.16
CA LYS A 108 -11.19 15.62 -19.56
C LYS A 108 -10.71 16.82 -20.40
N GLU A 109 -9.42 16.89 -20.69
CA GLU A 109 -8.98 17.75 -21.78
C GLU A 109 -9.16 16.97 -23.09
N ASN A 110 -10.09 17.50 -23.87
CA ASN A 110 -10.47 17.04 -25.20
C ASN A 110 -9.25 17.08 -26.10
N LEU A 111 -9.04 16.02 -26.88
CA LEU A 111 -8.01 15.95 -27.90
C LEU A 111 -8.53 16.66 -29.16
N PRO A 112 -7.97 17.79 -29.61
CA PRO A 112 -8.03 18.14 -31.02
C PRO A 112 -6.76 17.61 -31.70
N GLU A 113 -6.93 16.72 -32.67
CA GLU A 113 -5.93 16.57 -33.73
C GLU A 113 -5.84 17.88 -34.51
N PRO A 114 -4.62 18.37 -34.81
CA PRO A 114 -4.39 18.76 -36.21
C PRO A 114 -2.97 18.43 -36.73
N LYS A 115 -2.98 17.68 -37.83
CA LYS A 115 -2.30 17.90 -39.13
C LYS A 115 -0.94 18.63 -39.18
N ALA A 116 0.02 17.93 -39.80
CA ALA A 116 1.38 18.34 -40.12
C ALA A 116 1.55 19.66 -40.91
N ALA A 117 2.70 20.32 -40.69
CA ALA A 117 3.49 21.00 -41.73
C ALA A 117 4.95 21.22 -41.26
N ASP A 118 5.88 20.81 -42.11
CA ASP A 118 7.31 21.12 -42.11
C ASP A 118 7.63 22.63 -42.08
N ALA A 119 8.72 23.01 -41.39
CA ALA A 119 9.61 24.10 -41.83
C ALA A 119 10.96 24.07 -41.08
N VAL A 120 12.02 24.29 -41.84
CA VAL A 120 13.45 24.12 -41.56
C VAL A 120 14.11 25.44 -41.08
N THR A 121 15.31 25.31 -40.50
CA THR A 121 16.39 26.31 -40.26
C THR A 121 16.20 27.27 -39.06
N SER A 122 17.20 27.56 -38.21
CA SER A 122 18.64 27.71 -38.47
C SER A 122 19.53 27.35 -37.28
N ALA A 123 20.69 26.79 -37.61
CA ALA A 123 21.85 26.66 -36.74
C ALA A 123 22.62 27.99 -36.62
N GLN A 124 23.25 28.21 -35.46
CA GLN A 124 24.54 28.91 -35.21
C GLN A 124 24.71 29.08 -33.68
N ALA A 125 25.87 29.13 -33.04
CA ALA A 125 27.24 28.66 -33.28
C ALA A 125 28.04 29.10 -32.01
N GLY A 126 28.98 28.26 -31.54
CA GLY A 126 30.06 28.62 -30.59
C GLY A 126 29.61 28.85 -29.13
N VAL A 127 30.35 28.51 -28.09
CA VAL A 127 31.81 28.59 -27.87
C VAL A 127 32.19 27.57 -26.78
N ARG A 128 33.32 26.90 -26.97
CA ARG A 128 34.03 26.05 -25.98
C ARG A 128 34.91 26.93 -25.10
N VAL A 129 35.21 26.51 -23.86
CA VAL A 129 36.45 26.68 -23.04
C VAL A 129 36.06 26.34 -21.58
N ALA A 130 36.44 25.20 -21.02
CA ALA A 130 37.70 24.82 -20.35
C ALA A 130 37.61 24.90 -18.80
N GLU A 131 37.63 23.72 -18.21
CA GLU A 131 38.47 23.24 -17.11
C GLU A 131 38.91 24.15 -15.94
N SER A 132 38.61 23.62 -14.73
CA SER A 132 39.31 23.71 -13.43
C SER A 132 39.18 24.94 -12.52
N VAL A 133 38.58 24.72 -11.34
CA VAL A 133 39.01 25.27 -10.03
C VAL A 133 38.38 24.47 -8.87
N LYS A 134 39.21 23.97 -7.95
CA LYS A 134 38.96 23.71 -6.52
C LYS A 134 40.34 23.58 -5.87
N VAL A 135 40.87 24.70 -5.33
CA VAL A 135 40.97 25.06 -3.90
C VAL A 135 41.58 23.95 -3.06
#